data_AF-A0A830FDL8-F1
#
_entry.id   AF-A0A830FDL8-F1
#
_cell.length_a   1.000
_cell.length_b   1.000
_cell.length_c   1.000
_cell.angle_alpha   90.00
_cell.angle_beta   90.00
_cell.angle_gamma   90.00
#
_symmetry.space_group_name_H-M   'P 1'
#
loop_
_entity.id
_entity.type
_entity.pdbx_description
1 polymer ?
#
loop_
_entity_poly.entity_id
_entity_poly.type
_entity_poly.pdbx_seq_one_letter_code
_entity_poly.pdbx_strand_id
1 'polypeptide(L)'
;MLAPAKVATVLSSTMDAGVTFSFPSGLPTLWSFVQANGITLSGPGGLALATWLPLAAVGLLVSAVLEAAFVGGISNRVDGEDASLAANARRYGPRMVGVNLVRFAVVLVALPFALLGPLVLLPVLVLGYLTYGLPFVLVVEDVGVGAALSRSVSDAVAGGAYARFGVAYLLAMLVPSFVLTVVVYGSGLLGVVLGAALVAVPAVFVVAYGVLVFRALASPNGAP
;
A
#
# COMPACT_ATOMS: atom_id res chain seq x y z
N MET A 1 -2.43 -6.70 -7.08
CA MET A 1 -3.03 -7.96 -6.59
C MET A 1 -2.35 -9.14 -7.27
N LEU A 2 -1.78 -10.05 -6.47
CA LEU A 2 -0.92 -11.17 -6.90
C LEU A 2 -1.15 -12.43 -6.00
N ALA A 3 -2.25 -12.48 -5.24
CA ALA A 3 -2.37 -13.40 -4.11
C ALA A 3 -2.35 -14.90 -4.46
N PRO A 4 -3.05 -15.40 -5.49
CA PRO A 4 -3.07 -16.85 -5.78
C PRO A 4 -1.72 -17.36 -6.28
N ALA A 5 -1.08 -16.59 -7.18
CA ALA A 5 0.24 -16.91 -7.71
C ALA A 5 1.31 -16.89 -6.60
N LYS A 6 1.27 -15.90 -5.71
CA LYS A 6 2.19 -15.82 -4.57
C LYS A 6 2.00 -16.95 -3.57
N VAL A 7 0.76 -17.36 -3.28
CA VAL A 7 0.49 -18.52 -2.42
C VAL A 7 1.03 -19.81 -3.05
N ALA A 8 0.85 -20.00 -4.35
CA ALA A 8 1.40 -21.15 -5.08
C ALA A 8 2.94 -21.17 -5.08
N THR A 9 3.58 -20.00 -5.15
CA THR A 9 5.04 -19.86 -5.01
C THR A 9 5.50 -20.24 -3.60
N VAL A 10 4.87 -19.69 -2.55
CA VAL A 10 5.20 -20.01 -1.15
C VAL A 10 5.10 -21.50 -0.85
N LEU A 11 4.12 -22.18 -1.45
CA LEU A 11 3.92 -23.63 -1.27
C LEU A 11 4.92 -24.50 -2.05
N SER A 12 5.66 -23.94 -3.02
CA SER A 12 6.55 -24.70 -3.90
C SER A 12 8.04 -24.38 -3.74
N SER A 13 8.40 -23.27 -3.10
CA SER A 13 9.80 -22.84 -2.89
C SER A 13 10.39 -23.27 -1.54
N THR A 14 11.68 -23.58 -1.53
CA THR A 14 12.51 -23.72 -0.33
C THR A 14 12.71 -22.35 0.33
N MET A 15 12.79 -22.29 1.68
CA MET A 15 12.93 -21.04 2.45
C MET A 15 14.03 -20.12 1.90
N ASP A 16 13.63 -18.99 1.32
CA ASP A 16 14.51 -17.83 1.10
C ASP A 16 14.16 -16.77 2.15
N ALA A 17 15.00 -16.67 3.18
CA ALA A 17 14.89 -15.60 4.16
C ALA A 17 15.28 -14.27 3.49
N GLY A 18 14.39 -13.29 3.52
CA GLY A 18 14.70 -11.98 2.98
C GLY A 18 13.72 -10.89 3.42
N VAL A 19 14.06 -9.66 3.05
CA VAL A 19 13.40 -8.43 3.49
C VAL A 19 12.78 -7.75 2.29
N THR A 20 11.51 -7.36 2.41
CA THR A 20 10.82 -6.56 1.39
C THR A 20 10.68 -5.11 1.86
N PHE A 21 10.79 -4.18 0.92
CA PHE A 21 10.55 -2.77 1.15
C PHE A 21 9.35 -2.33 0.30
N SER A 22 8.32 -1.83 0.97
CA SER A 22 7.15 -1.22 0.32
C SER A 22 7.06 0.25 0.72
N PHE A 23 6.44 1.08 -0.11
CA PHE A 23 6.06 2.42 0.34
C PHE A 23 4.81 2.35 1.22
N PRO A 24 4.61 3.35 2.12
CA PRO A 24 3.39 3.42 2.91
C PRO A 24 2.15 3.36 2.03
N SER A 25 1.18 2.54 2.42
CA SER A 25 -0.11 2.45 1.76
C SER A 25 -1.23 2.60 2.78
N GLY A 26 -2.42 2.99 2.33
CA GLY A 26 -3.60 3.06 3.19
C GLY A 26 -4.11 1.68 3.61
N LEU A 27 -3.61 0.61 2.97
CA LEU A 27 -3.89 -0.77 3.34
C LEU A 27 -2.63 -1.63 3.25
N PRO A 28 -1.81 -1.66 4.31
CA PRO A 28 -0.76 -2.63 4.42
C PRO A 28 -1.36 -4.04 4.50
N THR A 29 -1.08 -4.87 3.49
CA THR A 29 -1.45 -6.30 3.48
C THR A 29 -0.25 -7.17 3.83
N LEU A 30 -0.47 -8.47 4.08
CA LEU A 30 0.61 -9.45 4.31
C LEU A 30 1.75 -9.35 3.28
N TRP A 31 1.39 -9.16 2.02
CA TRP A 31 2.34 -9.08 0.91
C TRP A 31 3.17 -7.80 0.86
N SER A 32 2.84 -6.82 1.70
CA SER A 32 3.66 -5.62 1.90
C SER A 32 4.88 -5.91 2.79
N PHE A 33 4.86 -7.05 3.51
CA PHE A 33 5.87 -7.46 4.48
C PHE A 33 6.58 -8.77 4.10
N VAL A 34 5.97 -9.63 3.28
CA VAL A 34 6.56 -10.90 2.88
C VAL A 34 7.27 -10.78 1.55
N GLN A 35 8.54 -11.19 1.49
CA GLN A 35 9.27 -11.33 0.24
C GLN A 35 8.72 -12.53 -0.56
N ALA A 36 8.18 -12.26 -1.75
CA ALA A 36 7.83 -13.30 -2.70
C ALA A 36 8.93 -13.34 -3.77
N ASN A 37 9.50 -14.52 -4.02
CA ASN A 37 10.51 -14.70 -5.08
C ASN A 37 9.95 -14.26 -6.43
N GLY A 38 10.61 -13.27 -7.04
CA GLY A 38 10.47 -12.86 -8.44
C GLY A 38 9.10 -12.29 -8.82
N ILE A 39 9.08 -11.15 -9.51
CA ILE A 39 7.95 -10.81 -10.38
C ILE A 39 8.03 -11.76 -11.57
N THR A 40 7.38 -12.93 -11.48
CA THR A 40 7.10 -13.74 -12.67
C THR A 40 5.94 -13.09 -13.41
N LEU A 41 6.28 -12.26 -14.40
CA LEU A 41 5.34 -11.77 -15.42
C LEU A 41 4.99 -12.92 -16.38
N SER A 42 4.36 -13.97 -15.84
CA SER A 42 3.68 -14.97 -16.66
C SER A 42 2.34 -14.37 -17.04
N GLY A 43 2.35 -13.54 -18.08
CA GLY A 43 1.17 -12.94 -18.66
C GLY A 43 0.25 -14.04 -19.22
N PRO A 44 -1.06 -13.98 -18.93
CA PRO A 44 -2.00 -14.89 -19.57
C PRO A 44 -2.02 -14.60 -21.08
N GLY A 45 -1.88 -15.62 -21.94
CA GLY A 45 -2.11 -15.46 -23.38
C GLY A 45 -3.48 -14.82 -23.67
N GLY A 46 -3.69 -14.28 -24.87
CA GLY A 46 -4.82 -13.37 -25.19
C GLY A 46 -6.23 -13.80 -24.74
N LEU A 47 -6.52 -15.11 -24.69
CA LEU A 47 -7.80 -15.65 -24.18
C LEU A 47 -7.97 -15.51 -22.66
N ALA A 48 -6.88 -15.45 -21.92
CA ALA A 48 -6.93 -15.32 -20.48
C ALA A 48 -6.97 -13.85 -20.03
N LEU A 49 -6.52 -12.87 -20.83
CA LEU A 49 -6.71 -11.43 -20.54
C LEU A 49 -8.20 -11.07 -20.32
N ALA A 50 -9.11 -11.64 -21.11
CA ALA A 50 -10.55 -11.40 -20.98
C ALA A 50 -11.14 -11.91 -19.65
N THR A 51 -10.56 -12.96 -19.06
CA THR A 51 -10.96 -13.49 -17.74
C THR A 51 -10.22 -12.80 -16.60
N TRP A 52 -8.97 -12.40 -16.82
CA TRP A 52 -8.13 -11.74 -15.80
C TRP A 52 -8.52 -10.28 -15.58
N LEU A 53 -8.93 -9.56 -16.61
CA LEU A 53 -9.25 -8.13 -16.52
C LEU A 53 -10.46 -7.85 -15.59
N PRO A 54 -11.59 -8.59 -15.67
CA PRO A 54 -12.70 -8.43 -14.73
C PRO A 54 -12.30 -8.76 -13.29
N LEU A 55 -11.53 -9.83 -13.07
CA LEU A 55 -11.03 -10.20 -11.74
C LEU A 55 -10.10 -9.12 -11.15
N ALA A 56 -9.23 -8.56 -11.98
CA ALA A 56 -8.36 -7.46 -11.59
C ALA A 56 -9.18 -6.19 -11.24
N ALA A 57 -10.22 -5.89 -12.01
CA ALA A 57 -11.11 -4.77 -11.76
C ALA A 57 -11.88 -4.94 -10.44
N VAL A 58 -12.51 -6.11 -10.22
CA VAL A 58 -13.20 -6.43 -8.96
C VAL A 58 -12.23 -6.31 -7.79
N GLY A 59 -11.05 -6.88 -7.94
CA GLY A 59 -10.04 -6.82 -6.92
C GLY A 59 -9.59 -5.39 -6.59
N LEU A 60 -9.38 -4.55 -7.60
CA LEU A 60 -9.06 -3.14 -7.43
C LEU A 60 -10.16 -2.39 -6.67
N LEU A 61 -11.43 -2.65 -7.00
CA LEU A 61 -12.57 -2.05 -6.31
C LEU A 61 -12.65 -2.49 -4.85
N VAL A 62 -12.47 -3.79 -4.58
CA VAL A 62 -12.45 -4.32 -3.20
C VAL A 62 -11.31 -3.69 -2.41
N SER A 63 -10.10 -3.61 -2.98
CA SER A 63 -8.98 -2.94 -2.33
C SER A 63 -9.26 -1.47 -2.05
N ALA A 64 -9.84 -0.74 -3.00
CA ALA A 64 -10.18 0.67 -2.81
C ALA A 64 -11.22 0.87 -1.70
N VAL A 65 -12.25 0.03 -1.66
CA VAL A 65 -13.31 0.08 -0.64
C VAL A 65 -12.74 -0.22 0.74
N LEU A 66 -11.93 -1.27 0.86
CA LEU A 66 -11.30 -1.62 2.13
C LEU A 66 -10.32 -0.51 2.57
N GLU A 67 -9.59 0.10 1.63
CA GLU A 67 -8.61 1.16 1.94
C GLU A 67 -9.32 2.41 2.43
N ALA A 68 -10.41 2.80 1.75
CA ALA A 68 -11.29 3.87 2.17
C ALA A 68 -11.88 3.63 3.56
N ALA A 69 -12.40 2.42 3.80
CA ALA A 69 -12.99 2.06 5.09
C ALA A 69 -11.96 2.11 6.22
N PHE A 70 -10.76 1.56 5.99
CA PHE A 70 -9.71 1.44 6.99
C PHE A 70 -9.07 2.80 7.33
N VAL A 71 -8.60 3.54 6.32
CA VAL A 71 -7.97 4.85 6.53
C VAL A 71 -8.99 5.84 7.09
N GLY A 72 -10.20 5.88 6.52
CA GLY A 72 -11.30 6.72 7.02
C GLY A 72 -11.72 6.36 8.44
N GLY A 73 -11.83 5.07 8.76
CA GLY A 73 -12.18 4.61 10.10
C GLY A 73 -11.14 5.03 11.14
N ILE A 74 -9.86 4.93 10.80
CA ILE A 74 -8.77 5.39 11.68
C ILE A 74 -8.81 6.92 11.83
N SER A 75 -8.96 7.66 10.72
CA SER A 75 -9.04 9.13 10.76
C SER A 75 -10.18 9.63 11.66
N ASN A 76 -11.39 9.13 11.43
CA ASN A 76 -12.56 9.49 12.25
C ASN A 76 -12.35 9.10 13.72
N ARG A 77 -11.75 7.93 13.99
CA ARG A 77 -11.51 7.48 15.36
C ARG A 77 -10.52 8.37 16.12
N VAL A 78 -9.53 8.91 15.41
CA VAL A 78 -8.59 9.92 15.94
C VAL A 78 -9.31 11.24 16.22
N ASP A 79 -10.33 11.60 15.44
CA ASP A 79 -11.20 12.78 15.68
C ASP A 79 -12.25 12.55 16.78
N GLY A 80 -12.35 11.34 17.33
CA GLY A 80 -13.43 10.97 18.26
C GLY A 80 -14.80 10.81 17.58
N GLU A 81 -14.84 10.78 16.25
CA GLU A 81 -16.03 10.53 15.44
C GLU A 81 -16.31 9.03 15.29
N ASP A 82 -17.49 8.71 14.72
CA ASP A 82 -17.89 7.35 14.43
C ASP A 82 -16.98 6.71 13.35
N ALA A 83 -16.39 5.56 13.67
CA ALA A 83 -15.49 4.81 12.82
C ALA A 83 -16.21 3.85 11.85
N SER A 84 -17.47 4.15 11.50
CA SER A 84 -18.31 3.33 10.62
C SER A 84 -17.63 3.04 9.28
N LEU A 85 -17.16 1.80 9.13
CA LEU A 85 -16.45 1.33 7.93
C LEU A 85 -17.31 1.48 6.67
N ALA A 86 -18.62 1.24 6.79
CA ALA A 86 -19.54 1.36 5.66
C ALA A 86 -19.73 2.82 5.22
N ALA A 87 -19.81 3.76 6.18
CA ALA A 87 -19.90 5.19 5.87
C ALA A 87 -18.60 5.68 5.18
N ASN A 88 -17.44 5.28 5.71
CA ASN A 88 -16.14 5.64 5.16
C ASN A 88 -15.89 5.03 3.78
N ALA A 89 -16.29 3.77 3.57
CA ALA A 89 -16.27 3.12 2.26
C ALA A 89 -17.11 3.89 1.22
N ARG A 90 -18.29 4.36 1.59
CA ARG A 90 -19.17 5.14 0.69
C ARG A 90 -18.60 6.53 0.41
N ARG A 91 -18.05 7.21 1.43
CA ARG A 91 -17.49 8.55 1.32
C ARG A 91 -16.20 8.58 0.51
N TYR A 92 -15.23 7.72 0.85
CA TYR A 92 -13.89 7.76 0.29
C TYR A 92 -13.64 6.71 -0.81
N GLY A 93 -14.46 5.66 -0.90
CA GLY A 93 -14.27 4.53 -1.83
C GLY A 93 -14.08 4.96 -3.29
N PRO A 94 -14.98 5.78 -3.88
CA PRO A 94 -14.83 6.23 -5.27
C PRO A 94 -13.53 6.99 -5.52
N ARG A 95 -13.10 7.80 -4.55
CA ARG A 95 -11.84 8.55 -4.65
C ARG A 95 -10.62 7.63 -4.47
N MET A 96 -10.73 6.63 -3.62
CA MET A 96 -9.70 5.62 -3.39
C MET A 96 -9.51 4.69 -4.60
N VAL A 97 -10.55 4.50 -5.43
CA VAL A 97 -10.40 3.89 -6.76
C VAL A 97 -9.44 4.72 -7.61
N GLY A 98 -9.59 6.05 -7.61
CA GLY A 98 -8.68 6.96 -8.29
C GLY A 98 -7.25 6.89 -7.75
N VAL A 99 -7.05 6.77 -6.44
CA VAL A 99 -5.72 6.54 -5.84
C VAL A 99 -5.10 5.24 -6.35
N ASN A 100 -5.86 4.15 -6.43
CA ASN A 100 -5.38 2.89 -6.97
C ASN A 100 -5.09 2.95 -8.47
N LEU A 101 -5.86 3.73 -9.25
CA LEU A 101 -5.57 3.99 -10.65
C LEU A 101 -4.26 4.79 -10.82
N VAL A 102 -3.97 5.76 -9.95
CA VAL A 102 -2.69 6.48 -9.94
C VAL A 102 -1.54 5.51 -9.66
N ARG A 103 -1.67 4.64 -8.65
CA ARG A 103 -0.66 3.61 -8.37
C ARG A 103 -0.46 2.65 -9.55
N PHE A 104 -1.54 2.26 -10.22
CA PHE A 104 -1.46 1.44 -11.43
C PHE A 104 -0.74 2.17 -12.56
N ALA A 105 -1.04 3.46 -12.77
CA ALA A 105 -0.35 4.29 -13.75
C ALA A 105 1.15 4.40 -13.47
N VAL A 106 1.56 4.50 -12.20
CA VAL A 106 2.99 4.47 -11.80
C VAL A 106 3.67 3.18 -12.28
N VAL A 107 3.03 2.03 -12.11
CA VAL A 107 3.55 0.75 -12.61
C VAL A 107 3.65 0.74 -14.13
N LEU A 108 2.63 1.25 -14.84
CA LEU A 108 2.66 1.35 -16.30
C LEU A 108 3.78 2.27 -16.81
N VAL A 109 4.01 3.40 -16.13
CA VAL A 109 5.10 4.32 -16.44
C VAL A 109 6.46 3.68 -16.18
N ALA A 110 6.57 2.78 -15.20
CA ALA A 110 7.80 2.05 -14.91
C ALA A 110 8.10 0.93 -15.93
N LEU A 111 7.10 0.39 -16.63
CA LEU A 111 7.27 -0.75 -17.56
C LEU A 111 8.33 -0.51 -18.66
N PRO A 112 8.37 0.64 -19.37
CA PRO A 112 9.42 0.90 -20.36
C PRO A 112 10.84 0.83 -19.78
N PHE A 113 11.00 1.19 -18.50
CA PHE A 113 12.29 1.17 -17.81
C PHE A 113 12.73 -0.23 -17.39
N ALA A 114 11.86 -1.25 -17.47
CA ALA A 114 12.22 -2.63 -17.15
C ALA A 114 13.36 -3.17 -18.04
N LEU A 115 13.54 -2.60 -19.23
CA LEU A 115 14.64 -2.92 -20.14
C LEU A 115 16.00 -2.44 -19.62
N LEU A 116 16.04 -1.53 -18.64
CA LEU A 116 17.26 -0.99 -18.05
C LEU A 116 17.80 -1.83 -16.88
N GLY A 117 17.22 -3.00 -16.65
CA GLY A 117 17.62 -3.89 -15.56
C GLY A 117 17.42 -3.22 -14.19
N PRO A 118 18.41 -3.23 -13.27
CA PRO A 118 18.28 -2.67 -11.93
C PRO A 118 17.90 -1.17 -11.89
N LEU A 119 18.16 -0.42 -12.96
CA LEU A 119 17.86 1.02 -13.01
C LEU A 119 16.35 1.32 -13.04
N VAL A 120 15.49 0.34 -13.36
CA VAL A 120 14.02 0.46 -13.24
C VAL A 120 13.58 0.84 -11.83
N LEU A 121 14.40 0.55 -10.81
CA LEU A 121 14.08 0.85 -9.42
C LEU A 121 14.02 2.37 -9.18
N LEU A 122 14.80 3.18 -9.90
CA LEU A 122 14.82 4.63 -9.70
C LEU A 122 13.47 5.30 -9.99
N PRO A 123 12.85 5.15 -11.18
CA PRO A 123 11.55 5.75 -11.44
C PRO A 123 10.46 5.19 -10.53
N VAL A 124 10.51 3.90 -10.18
CA VAL A 124 9.55 3.30 -9.24
C VAL A 124 9.69 3.91 -7.84
N LEU A 125 10.92 4.08 -7.36
CA LEU A 125 11.20 4.70 -6.06
C LEU A 125 10.76 6.17 -6.04
N VAL A 126 11.08 6.93 -7.08
CA VAL A 126 10.70 8.34 -7.18
C VAL A 126 9.19 8.49 -7.24
N LEU A 127 8.52 7.79 -8.15
CA LEU A 127 7.06 7.88 -8.30
C LEU A 127 6.33 7.33 -7.07
N GLY A 128 6.83 6.24 -6.47
CA GLY A 128 6.33 5.70 -5.22
C GLY A 128 6.45 6.70 -4.07
N TYR A 129 7.61 7.34 -3.94
CA TYR A 129 7.85 8.38 -2.95
C TYR A 129 6.91 9.57 -3.14
N LEU A 130 6.70 10.05 -4.36
CA LEU A 130 5.82 11.19 -4.64
C LEU A 130 4.32 10.89 -4.37
N THR A 131 3.93 9.62 -4.46
CA THR A 131 2.52 9.21 -4.46
C THR A 131 2.07 8.47 -3.19
N TYR A 132 2.97 8.10 -2.28
CA TYR A 132 2.58 7.31 -1.11
C TYR A 132 1.62 8.07 -0.18
N GLY A 133 1.71 9.41 -0.16
CA GLY A 133 0.87 10.27 0.68
C GLY A 133 -0.59 10.37 0.24
N LEU A 134 -0.92 10.01 -1.01
CA LEU A 134 -2.27 10.19 -1.58
C LEU A 134 -3.42 9.70 -0.69
N PRO A 135 -3.46 8.43 -0.22
CA PRO A 135 -4.59 7.95 0.56
C PRO A 135 -4.77 8.72 1.87
N PHE A 136 -3.68 9.19 2.47
CA PHE A 136 -3.71 9.92 3.74
C PHE A 136 -4.20 11.35 3.53
N VAL A 137 -3.60 12.09 2.59
CA VAL A 137 -4.02 13.46 2.25
C VAL A 137 -5.49 13.49 1.83
N LEU A 138 -5.90 12.53 1.00
CA LEU A 138 -7.28 12.44 0.51
C LEU A 138 -8.30 12.30 1.65
N VAL A 139 -7.99 11.50 2.66
CA VAL A 139 -8.89 11.25 3.79
C VAL A 139 -8.79 12.37 4.83
N VAL A 140 -7.57 12.80 5.17
CA VAL A 140 -7.32 13.81 6.20
C VAL A 140 -7.87 15.18 5.78
N GLU A 141 -7.66 15.57 4.53
CA GLU A 141 -8.12 16.87 4.02
C GLU A 141 -9.49 16.79 3.33
N ASP A 142 -10.08 15.58 3.22
CA ASP A 142 -11.33 15.30 2.50
C ASP A 142 -11.39 15.89 1.07
N VAL A 143 -10.26 15.84 0.36
CA VAL A 143 -10.12 16.42 -0.98
C VAL A 143 -10.30 15.38 -2.11
N GLY A 144 -10.40 15.87 -3.35
CA GLY A 144 -10.37 15.04 -4.54
C GLY A 144 -8.96 14.50 -4.89
N VAL A 145 -8.89 13.46 -5.72
CA VAL A 145 -7.64 12.76 -6.07
C VAL A 145 -6.58 13.69 -6.67
N GLY A 146 -6.98 14.63 -7.54
CA GLY A 146 -6.05 15.57 -8.17
C GLY A 146 -5.43 16.54 -7.16
N ALA A 147 -6.23 17.08 -6.25
CA ALA A 147 -5.75 17.94 -5.17
C ALA A 147 -4.85 17.15 -4.21
N ALA A 148 -5.24 15.93 -3.82
CA ALA A 148 -4.43 15.05 -2.99
C ALA A 148 -3.08 14.70 -3.63
N LEU A 149 -3.05 14.45 -4.95
CA LEU A 149 -1.82 14.21 -5.69
C LEU A 149 -0.91 15.44 -5.70
N SER A 150 -1.46 16.61 -6.02
CA SER A 150 -0.69 17.87 -6.01
C SER A 150 -0.09 18.15 -4.64
N ARG A 151 -0.86 17.92 -3.58
CA ARG A 151 -0.40 18.12 -2.20
C ARG A 151 0.65 17.09 -1.80
N SER A 152 0.43 15.80 -2.07
CA SER A 152 1.43 14.75 -1.83
C SER A 152 2.76 15.04 -2.54
N VAL A 153 2.72 15.52 -3.80
CA VAL A 153 3.93 15.90 -4.54
C VAL A 153 4.60 17.12 -3.90
N SER A 154 3.83 18.14 -3.51
CA SER A 154 4.36 19.31 -2.82
C SER A 154 5.06 18.94 -1.52
N ASP A 155 4.43 18.11 -0.69
CA ASP A 155 4.99 17.64 0.58
C ASP A 155 6.23 16.75 0.35
N ALA A 156 6.20 15.91 -0.67
CA ALA A 156 7.34 15.07 -1.05
C ALA A 156 8.56 15.87 -1.47
N VAL A 157 8.37 16.94 -2.27
CA VAL A 157 9.42 17.84 -2.73
C VAL A 157 9.94 18.72 -1.58
N ALA A 158 9.05 19.20 -0.71
CA ALA A 158 9.44 19.92 0.50
C ALA A 158 10.23 19.03 1.48
N GLY A 159 9.96 17.72 1.46
CA GLY A 159 10.64 16.72 2.29
C GLY A 159 10.23 16.83 3.76
N GLY A 160 11.22 16.95 4.66
CA GLY A 160 10.96 17.15 6.09
C GLY A 160 10.21 15.99 6.74
N ALA A 161 9.04 16.26 7.34
CA ALA A 161 8.24 15.24 8.03
C ALA A 161 7.74 14.14 7.06
N TYR A 162 7.50 14.47 5.79
CA TYR A 162 7.15 13.50 4.76
C TYR A 162 8.30 12.49 4.56
N ALA A 163 9.51 12.99 4.25
CA ALA A 163 10.70 12.15 4.08
C ALA A 163 11.02 11.33 5.34
N ARG A 164 10.94 11.95 6.52
CA ARG A 164 11.18 11.27 7.82
C ARG A 164 10.18 10.14 8.05
N PHE A 165 8.90 10.35 7.76
CA PHE A 165 7.88 9.30 7.85
C PHE A 165 8.19 8.15 6.90
N GLY A 166 8.52 8.44 5.63
CA GLY A 166 8.89 7.41 4.67
C GLY A 166 10.09 6.56 5.14
N VAL A 167 11.15 7.20 5.62
CA VAL A 167 12.35 6.50 6.14
C VAL A 167 12.02 5.71 7.42
N ALA A 168 11.32 6.33 8.37
CA ALA A 168 10.92 5.65 9.61
C ALA A 168 10.04 4.44 9.33
N TYR A 169 9.13 4.53 8.35
CA TYR A 169 8.31 3.41 7.90
C TYR A 169 9.16 2.28 7.32
N LEU A 170 10.10 2.59 6.43
CA LEU A 170 11.00 1.58 5.84
C LEU A 170 11.83 0.87 6.92
N LEU A 171 12.34 1.61 7.91
CA LEU A 171 13.07 1.04 9.04
C LEU A 171 12.16 0.21 9.96
N ALA A 172 10.96 0.70 10.25
CA ALA A 172 9.99 0.00 11.09
C ALA A 172 9.50 -1.31 10.45
N MET A 173 9.50 -1.40 9.12
CA MET A 173 9.12 -2.62 8.41
C MET A 173 10.17 -3.72 8.41
N LEU A 174 11.42 -3.41 8.76
CA LEU A 174 12.52 -4.38 8.73
C LEU A 174 12.23 -5.60 9.63
N VAL A 175 11.76 -5.35 10.86
CA VAL A 175 11.48 -6.40 11.85
C VAL A 175 10.23 -7.22 11.50
N PRO A 176 9.05 -6.60 11.23
CA PRO A 176 7.88 -7.36 10.81
C PRO A 176 8.10 -8.14 9.52
N SER A 177 8.85 -7.60 8.56
CA SER A 177 9.12 -8.27 7.29
C SER A 177 9.89 -9.57 7.50
N PHE A 178 10.92 -9.55 8.34
CA PHE A 178 11.71 -10.74 8.65
C PHE A 178 10.85 -11.79 9.37
N VAL A 179 10.14 -11.39 10.45
CA VAL A 179 9.30 -12.31 11.24
C VAL A 179 8.21 -12.95 10.39
N LEU A 180 7.51 -12.15 9.58
CA LEU A 180 6.41 -12.65 8.75
C LEU A 180 6.92 -13.57 7.63
N THR A 181 8.10 -13.29 7.06
CA THR A 181 8.70 -14.16 6.06
C THR A 181 9.03 -15.53 6.67
N VAL A 182 9.62 -15.56 7.87
CA VAL A 182 9.90 -16.83 8.58
C VAL A 182 8.61 -17.61 8.88
N VAL A 183 7.58 -16.94 9.41
CA VAL A 183 6.31 -17.60 9.76
C VAL A 183 5.59 -18.16 8.54
N VAL A 184 5.50 -17.37 7.46
CA VAL A 184 4.76 -17.75 6.24
C VAL A 184 5.44 -18.90 5.50
N TYR A 185 6.76 -18.83 5.30
CA TYR A 185 7.48 -19.90 4.61
C TYR A 185 7.75 -21.12 5.52
N GLY A 186 7.78 -20.95 6.84
CA GLY A 186 8.06 -22.04 7.78
C GLY A 186 6.87 -22.96 8.05
N SER A 187 5.64 -22.52 7.76
CA SER A 187 4.42 -23.26 8.13
C SER A 187 3.35 -23.34 7.04
N GLY A 188 3.68 -22.94 5.80
CA GLY A 188 2.80 -23.08 4.63
C GLY A 188 1.47 -22.35 4.80
N LEU A 189 0.35 -23.02 4.49
CA LEU A 189 -0.98 -22.39 4.53
C LEU A 189 -1.38 -21.86 5.91
N LEU A 190 -1.00 -22.57 6.99
CA LEU A 190 -1.21 -22.10 8.36
C LEU A 190 -0.43 -20.81 8.63
N GLY A 191 0.80 -20.73 8.12
CA GLY A 191 1.64 -19.54 8.18
C GLY A 191 1.03 -18.35 7.46
N VAL A 192 0.36 -18.57 6.33
CA VAL A 192 -0.36 -17.50 5.60
C VAL A 192 -1.51 -16.94 6.43
N VAL A 193 -2.32 -17.80 7.06
CA VAL A 193 -3.47 -17.37 7.88
C VAL A 193 -2.97 -16.63 9.13
N LEU A 194 -1.99 -17.20 9.84
CA LEU A 194 -1.40 -16.58 11.03
C LEU A 194 -0.69 -15.28 10.69
N GLY A 195 0.09 -15.26 9.61
CA GLY A 195 0.77 -14.06 9.11
C GLY A 195 -0.20 -12.94 8.78
N ALA A 196 -1.32 -13.26 8.13
CA ALA A 196 -2.36 -12.27 7.82
C ALA A 196 -2.96 -11.66 9.09
N ALA A 197 -3.20 -12.47 10.13
CA ALA A 197 -3.68 -11.98 11.42
C ALA A 197 -2.62 -11.12 12.14
N LEU A 198 -1.36 -11.55 12.14
CA LEU A 198 -0.24 -10.82 12.75
C LEU A 198 -0.01 -9.45 12.12
N VAL A 199 -0.28 -9.29 10.83
CA VAL A 199 -0.12 -8.02 10.09
C VAL A 199 -1.15 -6.97 10.47
N ALA A 200 -2.31 -7.37 10.97
CA ALA A 200 -3.36 -6.42 11.32
C ALA A 200 -2.90 -5.39 12.36
N VAL A 201 -2.13 -5.82 13.36
CA VAL A 201 -1.61 -4.94 14.42
C VAL A 201 -0.65 -3.87 13.88
N PRO A 202 0.48 -4.20 13.22
CA PRO A 202 1.38 -3.18 12.66
C PRO A 202 0.71 -2.34 11.58
N ALA A 203 -0.26 -2.88 10.82
CA ALA A 203 -1.01 -2.11 9.83
C ALA A 203 -1.81 -0.96 10.47
N VAL A 204 -2.48 -1.20 11.60
CA VAL A 204 -3.20 -0.16 12.35
C VAL A 204 -2.24 0.92 12.83
N PHE A 205 -1.10 0.54 13.43
CA PHE A 205 -0.10 1.50 13.92
C PHE A 205 0.44 2.39 12.79
N VAL A 206 0.80 1.77 11.65
CA VAL A 206 1.31 2.49 10.48
C VAL A 206 0.29 3.48 9.96
N VAL A 207 -0.96 3.06 9.78
CA VAL A 207 -1.99 3.93 9.19
C VAL A 207 -2.38 5.04 10.17
N ALA A 208 -2.49 4.74 11.47
CA ALA A 208 -2.73 5.75 12.49
C ALA A 208 -1.61 6.80 12.54
N TYR A 209 -0.35 6.35 12.54
CA TYR A 209 0.79 7.26 12.52
C TYR A 209 0.84 8.09 11.23
N GLY A 210 0.54 7.48 10.09
CA GLY A 210 0.40 8.18 8.80
C GLY A 210 -0.64 9.29 8.86
N VAL A 211 -1.86 8.97 9.32
CA VAL A 211 -2.94 9.97 9.50
C VAL A 211 -2.46 11.15 10.37
N LEU A 212 -1.80 10.88 11.49
CA LEU A 212 -1.29 11.94 12.38
C LEU A 212 -0.23 12.81 11.70
N VAL A 213 0.71 12.22 10.96
CA VAL A 213 1.74 12.97 10.23
C VAL A 213 1.11 13.85 9.15
N PHE A 214 0.17 13.32 8.38
CA PHE A 214 -0.48 14.09 7.30
C PHE A 214 -1.40 15.19 7.83
N ARG A 215 -2.00 15.02 9.02
CA ARG A 215 -2.68 16.11 9.72
C ARG A 215 -1.73 17.24 10.12
N ALA A 216 -0.57 16.89 10.68
CA ALA A 216 0.43 17.88 11.04
C ALA A 216 0.95 18.66 9.80
N LEU A 217 1.02 17.99 8.64
CA LEU A 217 1.37 18.62 7.35
C LEU A 217 0.24 19.51 6.79
N ALA A 218 -1.02 19.15 7.05
CA ALA A 218 -2.18 19.93 6.63
C ALA A 218 -2.41 21.20 7.48
N SER A 219 -1.88 21.23 8.71
CA SER A 219 -2.03 22.34 9.67
C SER A 219 -0.69 23.02 10.00
N PRO A 220 -0.18 23.97 9.17
CA PRO A 220 1.12 24.60 9.40
C PRO A 220 1.20 25.50 10.64
N ASN A 221 0.06 25.91 11.21
CA ASN A 221 -0.03 26.98 12.22
C ASN A 221 -0.72 26.60 13.56
N GLY A 222 -0.51 25.38 14.07
CA GLY A 222 -0.59 25.16 15.52
C GLY A 222 -1.47 24.02 16.02
N ALA A 223 -0.80 23.08 16.71
CA ALA A 223 -1.11 22.47 18.02
C ALA A 223 -2.44 21.69 18.17
N PRO A 224 -2.53 20.80 19.18
CA PRO A 224 -3.22 19.51 19.15
C PRO A 224 -4.72 19.55 18.87
#